data_AF-A0A919PSI4-F1
#
_entry.id   AF-A0A919PSI4-F1
#
_cell.length_a   1.000
_cell.length_b   1.000
_cell.length_c   1.000
_cell.angle_alpha   90.00
_cell.angle_beta   90.00
_cell.angle_gamma   90.00
#
_symmetry.space_group_name_H-M   'P 1'
#
loop_
_entity.id
_entity.type
_entity.pdbx_description
1 polymer ?
#
loop_
_entity_poly.entity_id
_entity_poly.type
_entity_poly.pdbx_seq_one_letter_code
_entity_poly.pdbx_strand_id
1 'polypeptide(L)'
;MPAVAAWVHGPMAELNRDIVARRRPAGEFPAAAAAALSTLAVVPERCTPQEARRLVVLLGLVGAGLGRHHQERDPAHRQRPERAFDLTAGSDRVPFLDYFARLAARTGHPQRDAYASLTRWNLPATEAWWGDTRLATLPGEFDDGLVRTYTGERDEVRFLELTKLTETLERAVNGTLAPLAEETVDVCGAEAVHRLGVAAELLDAIRRLNAAFAALPPADGLRAGHFMDVFRQFAVHWRPGDVPPSGALDPEALERDLLLGVDPPGYRRHIARLRPGMLAGEWDRLGVVMDRPGLPELLLARLRPAGDLAEQSPAGLRVLLGSCPALGALYLVLRAHARVSSTHLMLAKKYLFTPQRDRDRAGVGDTGVVSNRRGTTGMDETALERLTRIRGRHPLTALRRLPTADLESLAGVDVLRAHLRAEARFAVSSAALVRPRTSDDDARDDDTRDVDPPDGGATGDRPPGQQ
;
A
#
# COMPACT_ATOMS: atom_id res chain seq x y z
N MET A 1 11.58 5.68 -24.15
CA MET A 1 10.62 5.70 -23.03
C MET A 1 9.44 6.69 -23.21
N PRO A 2 9.63 7.93 -23.70
CA PRO A 2 8.55 8.93 -23.69
C PRO A 2 7.24 8.52 -24.38
N ALA A 3 7.32 7.82 -25.52
CA ALA A 3 6.14 7.42 -26.30
C ALA A 3 5.22 6.43 -25.57
N VAL A 4 5.77 5.34 -25.00
CA VAL A 4 4.95 4.36 -24.23
C VAL A 4 4.39 5.00 -22.95
N ALA A 5 5.15 5.87 -22.30
CA ALA A 5 4.67 6.59 -21.13
C ALA A 5 3.50 7.51 -21.49
N ALA A 6 3.65 8.34 -22.53
CA ALA A 6 2.59 9.23 -23.01
C ALA A 6 1.33 8.45 -23.41
N TRP A 7 1.48 7.29 -24.07
CA TRP A 7 0.36 6.43 -24.43
C TRP A 7 -0.37 5.86 -23.21
N VAL A 8 0.36 5.34 -22.22
CA VAL A 8 -0.22 4.81 -20.97
C VAL A 8 -0.95 5.89 -20.17
N HIS A 9 -0.46 7.14 -20.20
CA HIS A 9 -1.03 8.24 -19.43
C HIS A 9 -2.38 8.75 -19.92
N GLY A 10 -2.71 8.59 -21.20
CA GLY A 10 -3.96 9.12 -21.76
C GLY A 10 -4.63 8.15 -22.73
N PRO A 11 -4.10 7.98 -23.95
CA PRO A 11 -4.79 7.21 -25.00
C PRO A 11 -5.11 5.76 -24.63
N MET A 12 -4.26 5.07 -23.85
CA MET A 12 -4.54 3.71 -23.37
C MET A 12 -5.75 3.69 -22.43
N ALA A 13 -5.83 4.64 -21.49
CA ALA A 13 -6.92 4.75 -20.54
C ALA A 13 -8.25 5.06 -21.24
N GLU A 14 -8.24 5.96 -22.22
CA GLU A 14 -9.39 6.25 -23.09
C GLU A 14 -9.87 5.00 -23.83
N LEU A 15 -8.95 4.30 -24.48
CA LEU A 15 -9.27 3.06 -25.21
C LEU A 15 -9.85 1.99 -24.28
N ASN A 16 -9.30 1.82 -23.09
CA ASN A 16 -9.83 0.91 -22.07
C ASN A 16 -11.26 1.28 -21.68
N ARG A 17 -11.54 2.55 -21.40
CA ARG A 17 -12.91 3.02 -21.07
C ARG A 17 -13.89 2.75 -22.22
N ASP A 18 -13.48 3.01 -23.46
CA ASP A 18 -14.33 2.78 -24.63
C ASP A 18 -14.63 1.30 -24.86
N ILE A 19 -13.65 0.42 -24.68
CA ILE A 19 -13.86 -1.03 -24.80
C ILE A 19 -14.77 -1.55 -23.69
N VAL A 20 -14.51 -1.13 -22.44
CA VAL A 20 -15.34 -1.50 -21.28
C VAL A 20 -16.79 -1.06 -21.49
N ALA A 21 -16.99 0.15 -22.01
CA ALA A 21 -18.31 0.70 -22.32
C ALA A 21 -18.92 0.18 -23.64
N ARG A 22 -18.29 -0.81 -24.30
CA ARG A 22 -18.71 -1.39 -25.59
C ARG A 22 -18.84 -0.37 -26.74
N ARG A 23 -18.17 0.78 -26.64
CA ARG A 23 -18.06 1.77 -27.73
C ARG A 23 -17.02 1.38 -28.77
N ARG A 24 -16.03 0.57 -28.39
CA ARG A 24 -15.00 0.02 -29.27
C ARG A 24 -14.83 -1.48 -29.03
N PRO A 25 -14.49 -2.28 -30.07
CA PRO A 25 -14.23 -3.70 -29.91
C PRO A 25 -12.91 -3.97 -29.18
N ALA A 26 -12.90 -5.01 -28.34
CA ALA A 26 -11.71 -5.44 -27.59
C ALA A 26 -10.50 -5.81 -28.47
N GLY A 27 -10.73 -6.15 -29.74
CA GLY A 27 -9.67 -6.45 -30.71
C GLY A 27 -8.80 -5.25 -31.12
N GLU A 28 -9.21 -4.02 -30.81
CA GLU A 28 -8.41 -2.82 -31.12
C GLU A 28 -7.27 -2.59 -30.12
N PHE A 29 -7.36 -3.11 -28.90
CA PHE A 29 -6.32 -2.93 -27.89
C PHE A 29 -4.96 -3.54 -28.29
N PRO A 30 -4.87 -4.80 -28.77
CA PRO A 30 -3.60 -5.37 -29.23
C PRO A 30 -2.94 -4.58 -30.36
N ALA A 31 -3.72 -3.99 -31.28
CA ALA A 31 -3.18 -3.19 -32.38
C ALA A 31 -2.57 -1.86 -31.86
N ALA A 32 -3.28 -1.17 -30.97
CA ALA A 32 -2.76 0.04 -30.31
C ALA A 32 -1.52 -0.25 -29.45
N ALA A 33 -1.55 -1.36 -28.70
CA ALA A 33 -0.40 -1.83 -27.92
C ALA A 33 0.80 -2.13 -28.81
N ALA A 34 0.62 -2.84 -29.93
CA ALA A 34 1.70 -3.15 -30.86
C ALA A 34 2.36 -1.87 -31.42
N ALA A 35 1.56 -0.85 -31.75
CA ALA A 35 2.07 0.44 -32.20
C ALA A 35 2.88 1.16 -31.11
N ALA A 36 2.43 1.12 -29.85
CA ALA A 36 3.20 1.71 -28.75
C ALA A 36 4.49 0.92 -28.45
N LEU A 37 4.42 -0.41 -28.44
CA LEU A 37 5.54 -1.30 -28.13
C LEU A 37 6.67 -1.24 -29.16
N SER A 38 6.36 -0.99 -30.44
CA SER A 38 7.38 -0.85 -31.50
C SER A 38 8.27 0.38 -31.33
N THR A 39 7.83 1.38 -30.54
CA THR A 39 8.59 2.60 -30.25
C THR A 39 9.59 2.47 -29.09
N LEU A 40 9.67 1.30 -28.45
CA LEU A 40 10.59 1.05 -27.36
C LEU A 40 12.04 0.98 -27.88
N ALA A 41 12.78 2.07 -27.75
CA ALA A 41 14.18 2.16 -28.15
C ALA A 41 15.16 1.49 -27.16
N VAL A 42 14.71 1.16 -25.95
CA VAL A 42 15.61 0.70 -24.87
C VAL A 42 15.68 -0.82 -24.89
N VAL A 43 16.89 -1.37 -24.87
CA VAL A 43 17.13 -2.81 -24.72
C VAL A 43 17.15 -3.13 -23.22
N PRO A 44 16.38 -4.14 -22.71
CA PRO A 44 16.25 -4.41 -21.28
C PRO A 44 17.58 -4.53 -20.52
N GLU A 45 18.59 -5.14 -21.15
CA GLU A 45 19.92 -5.36 -20.60
C GLU A 45 20.73 -4.06 -20.40
N ARG A 46 20.34 -2.98 -21.10
CA ARG A 46 20.96 -1.65 -21.01
C ARG A 46 20.23 -0.69 -20.06
N CYS A 47 19.05 -1.07 -19.55
CA CYS A 47 18.33 -0.26 -18.57
C CYS A 47 19.12 -0.14 -17.26
N THR A 48 19.16 1.06 -16.69
CA THR A 48 19.41 1.21 -15.25
C THR A 48 18.30 0.51 -14.46
N PRO A 49 18.54 0.13 -13.18
CA PRO A 49 17.50 -0.47 -12.34
C PRO A 49 16.22 0.38 -12.25
N GLN A 50 16.36 1.71 -12.16
CA GLN A 50 15.23 2.64 -12.09
C GLN A 50 14.43 2.67 -13.41
N GLU A 51 15.10 2.77 -14.56
CA GLU A 51 14.44 2.69 -15.87
C GLU A 51 13.73 1.36 -16.07
N ALA A 52 14.35 0.25 -15.63
CA ALA A 52 13.73 -1.06 -15.69
C ALA A 52 12.44 -1.11 -14.85
N ARG A 53 12.44 -0.58 -13.63
CA ARG A 53 11.22 -0.50 -12.80
C ARG A 53 10.14 0.37 -13.45
N ARG A 54 10.49 1.55 -13.96
CA ARG A 54 9.56 2.44 -14.68
C ARG A 54 8.92 1.71 -15.88
N LEU A 55 9.73 1.01 -16.68
CA LEU A 55 9.22 0.21 -17.80
C LEU A 55 8.36 -0.97 -17.33
N VAL A 56 8.71 -1.66 -16.25
CA VAL A 56 7.89 -2.73 -15.65
C VAL A 56 6.51 -2.21 -15.25
N VAL A 57 6.41 -1.01 -14.65
CA VAL A 57 5.11 -0.39 -14.32
C VAL A 57 4.30 -0.12 -15.58
N LEU A 58 4.88 0.56 -16.56
CA LEU A 58 4.17 0.94 -17.79
C LEU A 58 3.73 -0.29 -18.57
N LEU A 59 4.63 -1.23 -18.84
CA LEU A 59 4.34 -2.45 -19.58
C LEU A 59 3.45 -3.42 -18.80
N GLY A 60 3.47 -3.35 -17.47
CA GLY A 60 2.55 -4.09 -16.62
C GLY A 60 1.10 -3.69 -16.88
N LEU A 61 0.82 -2.39 -16.96
CA LEU A 61 -0.52 -1.89 -17.30
C LEU A 61 -0.95 -2.29 -18.73
N VAL A 62 -0.01 -2.22 -19.68
CA VAL A 62 -0.26 -2.69 -21.07
C VAL A 62 -0.61 -4.18 -21.08
N GLY A 63 0.18 -5.01 -20.39
CA GLY A 63 -0.04 -6.45 -20.33
C GLY A 63 -1.35 -6.81 -19.61
N ALA A 64 -1.72 -6.09 -18.55
CA ALA A 64 -3.01 -6.27 -17.89
C ALA A 64 -4.18 -5.96 -18.84
N GLY A 65 -4.07 -4.91 -19.65
CA GLY A 65 -5.04 -4.59 -20.71
C GLY A 65 -5.13 -5.68 -21.78
N LEU A 66 -3.99 -6.16 -22.29
CA LEU A 66 -3.93 -7.27 -23.25
C LEU A 66 -4.62 -8.52 -22.69
N GLY A 67 -4.24 -8.94 -21.48
CA GLY A 67 -4.80 -10.11 -20.82
C GLY A 67 -6.30 -9.98 -20.59
N ARG A 68 -6.77 -8.85 -20.04
CA ARG A 68 -8.20 -8.59 -19.77
C ARG A 68 -9.01 -8.71 -21.06
N HIS A 69 -8.65 -7.93 -22.07
CA HIS A 69 -9.43 -7.82 -23.31
C HIS A 69 -9.40 -9.11 -24.12
N HIS A 70 -8.29 -9.86 -24.08
CA HIS A 70 -8.23 -11.19 -24.69
C HIS A 70 -9.20 -12.16 -24.02
N GLN A 71 -9.20 -12.23 -22.69
CA GLN A 71 -10.05 -13.15 -21.92
C GLN A 71 -11.52 -12.73 -21.83
N GLU A 72 -11.82 -11.46 -22.09
CA GLU A 72 -13.19 -10.95 -22.21
C GLU A 72 -13.86 -11.39 -23.52
N ARG A 73 -13.09 -11.53 -24.61
CA ARG A 73 -13.63 -11.89 -25.93
C ARG A 73 -14.20 -13.30 -26.00
N ASP A 74 -13.60 -14.24 -25.29
CA ASP A 74 -13.99 -15.64 -25.28
C ASP A 74 -13.60 -16.28 -23.93
N PRO A 75 -14.56 -16.87 -23.17
CA PRO A 75 -14.24 -17.61 -21.95
C PRO A 75 -13.19 -18.73 -22.14
N ALA A 76 -13.10 -19.34 -23.32
CA ALA A 76 -12.09 -20.37 -23.62
C ALA A 76 -10.66 -19.82 -23.57
N HIS A 77 -10.45 -18.53 -23.81
CA HIS A 77 -9.14 -17.89 -23.72
C HIS A 77 -8.56 -17.91 -22.30
N ARG A 78 -9.39 -18.06 -21.26
CA ARG A 78 -8.92 -18.20 -19.88
C ARG A 78 -8.08 -19.46 -19.64
N GLN A 79 -8.22 -20.47 -20.51
CA GLN A 79 -7.40 -21.68 -20.46
C GLN A 79 -6.02 -21.50 -21.08
N ARG A 80 -5.83 -20.46 -21.91
CA ARG A 80 -4.58 -20.13 -22.61
C ARG A 80 -4.33 -18.62 -22.58
N PRO A 81 -4.26 -18.00 -21.38
CA PRO A 81 -4.14 -16.55 -21.25
C PRO A 81 -2.87 -15.99 -21.91
N GLU A 82 -1.83 -16.82 -22.05
CA GLU A 82 -0.55 -16.45 -22.63
C GLU A 82 -0.65 -16.00 -24.10
N ARG A 83 -1.70 -16.40 -24.81
CA ARG A 83 -1.95 -16.00 -26.21
C ARG A 83 -2.31 -14.53 -26.37
N ALA A 84 -2.68 -13.84 -25.29
CA ALA A 84 -2.91 -12.40 -25.31
C ALA A 84 -1.64 -11.60 -25.69
N PHE A 85 -0.47 -12.22 -25.55
CA PHE A 85 0.83 -11.57 -25.59
C PHE A 85 1.68 -11.96 -26.81
N ASP A 86 1.05 -12.50 -27.88
CA ASP A 86 1.67 -12.79 -29.18
C ASP A 86 2.02 -11.50 -29.96
N LEU A 87 2.71 -10.58 -29.26
CA LEU A 87 3.18 -9.29 -29.72
C LEU A 87 4.69 -9.19 -29.53
N THR A 88 5.32 -8.27 -30.23
CA THR A 88 6.76 -7.99 -30.13
C THR A 88 7.00 -6.57 -29.62
N ALA A 89 8.11 -6.37 -28.90
CA ALA A 89 8.51 -5.12 -28.28
C ALA A 89 9.89 -4.66 -28.77
N GLY A 90 10.01 -3.34 -28.97
CA GLY A 90 11.22 -2.65 -29.39
C GLY A 90 11.67 -2.91 -30.83
N SER A 91 12.76 -2.25 -31.21
CA SER A 91 13.35 -2.33 -32.56
C SER A 91 13.72 -3.74 -32.98
N ASP A 92 14.19 -4.54 -32.01
CA ASP A 92 14.68 -5.89 -32.22
C ASP A 92 13.53 -6.92 -32.26
N ARG A 93 12.29 -6.45 -32.10
CA ARG A 93 11.05 -7.25 -32.15
C ARG A 93 11.07 -8.46 -31.22
N VAL A 94 11.57 -8.28 -30.00
CA VAL A 94 11.62 -9.32 -28.97
C VAL A 94 10.17 -9.67 -28.55
N PRO A 95 9.81 -10.96 -28.39
CA PRO A 95 8.48 -11.32 -27.88
C PRO A 95 8.15 -10.59 -26.57
N PHE A 96 6.93 -10.07 -26.42
CA PHE A 96 6.55 -9.18 -25.30
C PHE A 96 6.84 -9.81 -23.93
N LEU A 97 6.46 -11.08 -23.73
CA LEU A 97 6.70 -11.77 -22.46
C LEU A 97 8.20 -11.95 -22.17
N ASP A 98 9.01 -12.19 -23.20
CA ASP A 98 10.47 -12.33 -23.05
C ASP A 98 11.11 -10.98 -22.72
N TYR A 99 10.67 -9.91 -23.40
CA TYR A 99 11.11 -8.55 -23.13
C TYR A 99 10.77 -8.15 -21.68
N PHE A 100 9.54 -8.42 -21.24
CA PHE A 100 9.11 -8.16 -19.86
C PHE A 100 9.91 -8.99 -18.85
N ALA A 101 10.13 -10.28 -19.11
CA ALA A 101 10.91 -11.15 -18.22
C ALA A 101 12.35 -10.68 -18.04
N ARG A 102 12.99 -10.16 -19.11
CA ARG A 102 14.34 -9.59 -19.05
C ARG A 102 14.38 -8.32 -18.20
N LEU A 103 13.37 -7.44 -18.32
CA LEU A 103 13.25 -6.28 -17.42
C LEU A 103 13.04 -6.72 -15.97
N ALA A 104 12.15 -7.68 -15.74
CA ALA A 104 11.82 -8.18 -14.42
C ALA A 104 13.04 -8.79 -13.71
N ALA A 105 13.90 -9.50 -14.45
CA ALA A 105 15.15 -10.05 -13.95
C ALA A 105 16.13 -8.96 -13.45
N ARG A 106 16.10 -7.74 -14.02
CA ARG A 106 16.95 -6.62 -13.58
C ARG A 106 16.54 -6.04 -12.23
N THR A 107 15.30 -6.28 -11.81
CA THR A 107 14.70 -5.64 -10.64
C THR A 107 14.25 -6.63 -9.58
N GLY A 108 14.41 -7.93 -9.81
CA GLY A 108 13.84 -8.99 -8.97
C GLY A 108 12.31 -9.02 -8.98
N HIS A 109 11.68 -8.47 -10.02
CA HIS A 109 10.22 -8.44 -10.17
C HIS A 109 9.71 -9.77 -10.73
N PRO A 110 8.45 -10.18 -10.46
CA PRO A 110 7.83 -11.28 -11.18
C PRO A 110 7.67 -10.97 -12.68
N GLN A 111 7.56 -12.01 -13.50
CA GLN A 111 7.47 -11.90 -14.97
C GLN A 111 6.06 -11.51 -15.47
N ARG A 112 5.36 -10.67 -14.71
CA ARG A 112 4.07 -10.04 -15.03
C ARG A 112 3.92 -8.76 -14.20
N ASP A 113 2.85 -7.99 -14.37
CA ASP A 113 2.49 -6.93 -13.41
C ASP A 113 2.23 -7.51 -12.01
N ALA A 114 2.57 -6.76 -10.96
CA ALA A 114 2.42 -7.19 -9.58
C ALA A 114 1.91 -6.05 -8.68
N TYR A 115 1.61 -6.38 -7.42
CA TYR A 115 1.30 -5.39 -6.40
C TYR A 115 2.39 -4.31 -6.33
N ALA A 116 3.68 -4.71 -6.31
CA ALA A 116 4.83 -3.80 -6.32
C ALA A 116 4.78 -2.75 -7.44
N SER A 117 4.56 -3.18 -8.69
CA SER A 117 4.52 -2.29 -9.84
C SER A 117 3.23 -1.46 -9.89
N LEU A 118 2.10 -2.00 -9.44
CA LEU A 118 0.81 -1.31 -9.53
C LEU A 118 0.63 -0.24 -8.43
N THR A 119 1.15 -0.49 -7.23
CA THR A 119 1.02 0.41 -6.08
C THR A 119 2.34 1.12 -5.78
N ARG A 120 3.33 0.42 -5.21
CA ARG A 120 4.55 1.03 -4.69
C ARG A 120 5.30 1.86 -5.72
N TRP A 121 5.67 1.27 -6.85
CA TRP A 121 6.51 1.96 -7.84
C TRP A 121 5.73 3.00 -8.65
N ASN A 122 4.42 2.83 -8.78
CA ASN A 122 3.55 3.67 -9.60
C ASN A 122 3.25 5.04 -8.98
N LEU A 123 2.86 5.07 -7.70
CA LEU A 123 2.51 6.32 -7.04
C LEU A 123 3.75 7.08 -6.56
N PRO A 124 3.63 8.41 -6.29
CA PRO A 124 4.66 9.19 -5.63
C PRO A 124 5.09 8.61 -4.28
N ALA A 125 6.28 8.98 -3.81
CA ALA A 125 6.78 8.54 -2.51
C ALA A 125 5.85 8.97 -1.37
N THR A 126 5.71 8.10 -0.37
CA THR A 126 4.91 8.34 0.83
C THR A 126 5.77 8.15 2.08
N GLU A 127 5.40 8.82 3.16
CA GLU A 127 6.12 8.80 4.42
C GLU A 127 5.16 8.60 5.59
N ALA A 128 5.59 7.82 6.58
CA ALA A 128 4.93 7.67 7.86
C ALA A 128 5.71 8.41 8.95
N TRP A 129 4.99 9.19 9.75
CA TRP A 129 5.53 10.09 10.76
C TRP A 129 4.93 9.82 12.14
N TRP A 130 5.73 10.02 13.17
CA TRP A 130 5.33 10.02 14.57
C TRP A 130 5.86 11.30 15.22
N GLY A 131 4.97 12.29 15.39
CA GLY A 131 5.41 13.66 15.65
C GLY A 131 6.32 14.15 14.53
N ASP A 132 7.48 14.69 14.91
CA ASP A 132 8.50 15.17 13.97
C ASP A 132 9.46 14.07 13.49
N THR A 133 9.26 12.82 13.91
CA THR A 133 10.12 11.70 13.53
C THR A 133 9.53 10.94 12.34
N ARG A 134 10.26 10.91 11.22
CA ARG A 134 9.92 10.06 10.07
C ARG A 134 10.30 8.61 10.38
N LEU A 135 9.31 7.72 10.45
CA LEU A 135 9.50 6.31 10.78
C LEU A 135 9.74 5.44 9.54
N ALA A 136 9.09 5.75 8.42
CA ALA A 136 9.25 5.00 7.19
C ALA A 136 9.04 5.88 5.95
N THR A 137 9.70 5.48 4.87
CA THR A 137 9.48 6.01 3.52
C THR A 137 9.21 4.84 2.59
N LEU A 138 8.18 4.97 1.76
CA LEU A 138 7.86 4.03 0.69
C LEU A 138 8.06 4.74 -0.65
N PRO A 139 9.16 4.46 -1.37
CA PRO A 139 9.53 5.22 -2.56
C PRO A 139 8.52 5.03 -3.70
N GLY A 140 8.46 6.01 -4.59
CA GLY A 140 7.87 5.90 -5.93
C GLY A 140 8.97 5.91 -6.98
N GLU A 141 8.71 5.37 -8.17
CA GLU A 141 9.71 5.35 -9.24
C GLU A 141 9.53 6.53 -10.21
N PHE A 142 8.42 7.26 -10.16
CA PHE A 142 8.13 8.39 -11.04
C PHE A 142 8.14 9.72 -10.28
N ASP A 143 8.74 10.74 -10.89
CA ASP A 143 8.96 12.06 -10.27
C ASP A 143 7.95 13.12 -10.76
N ASP A 144 7.04 12.74 -11.66
CA ASP A 144 6.07 13.65 -12.29
C ASP A 144 4.76 13.82 -11.50
N GLY A 145 4.63 13.17 -10.35
CA GLY A 145 3.45 13.25 -9.50
C GLY A 145 2.21 12.52 -10.05
N LEU A 146 2.31 11.86 -11.19
CA LEU A 146 1.17 11.20 -11.84
C LEU A 146 0.98 9.77 -11.31
N VAL A 147 -0.28 9.33 -11.25
CA VAL A 147 -0.62 7.92 -10.97
C VAL A 147 -1.08 7.27 -12.27
N ARG A 148 -0.42 6.19 -12.67
CA ARG A 148 -0.78 5.44 -13.87
C ARG A 148 -1.90 4.46 -13.51
N THR A 149 -2.95 4.45 -14.30
CA THR A 149 -4.18 3.68 -14.04
C THR A 149 -4.59 2.93 -15.30
N TYR A 150 -5.50 1.96 -15.17
CA TYR A 150 -5.98 1.24 -16.34
C TYR A 150 -6.96 2.10 -17.13
N THR A 151 -7.81 2.87 -16.44
CA THR A 151 -8.91 3.60 -17.06
C THR A 151 -8.85 5.10 -16.88
N GLY A 152 -7.87 5.66 -16.17
CA GLY A 152 -7.81 7.12 -15.90
C GLY A 152 -8.89 7.61 -14.92
N GLU A 153 -9.71 6.70 -14.38
CA GLU A 153 -10.80 7.05 -13.46
C GLU A 153 -10.25 7.38 -12.06
N ARG A 154 -10.87 8.37 -11.42
CA ARG A 154 -10.47 8.85 -10.09
C ARG A 154 -10.62 7.77 -9.02
N ASP A 155 -11.61 6.88 -9.15
CA ASP A 155 -11.81 5.72 -8.28
C ASP A 155 -10.54 4.86 -8.15
N GLU A 156 -9.87 4.59 -9.27
CA GLU A 156 -8.64 3.77 -9.30
C GLU A 156 -7.51 4.49 -8.57
N VAL A 157 -7.31 5.77 -8.87
CA VAL A 157 -6.28 6.60 -8.21
C VAL A 157 -6.49 6.59 -6.70
N ARG A 158 -7.72 6.87 -6.22
CA ARG A 158 -8.03 6.92 -4.78
C ARG A 158 -7.81 5.58 -4.09
N PHE A 159 -8.17 4.47 -4.74
CA PHE A 159 -7.91 3.14 -4.18
C PHE A 159 -6.41 2.84 -4.08
N LEU A 160 -5.65 3.20 -5.11
CA LEU A 160 -4.20 3.03 -5.15
C LEU A 160 -3.48 3.92 -4.12
N GLU A 161 -3.94 5.16 -3.93
CA GLU A 161 -3.46 6.08 -2.88
C GLU A 161 -3.70 5.51 -1.49
N LEU A 162 -4.92 5.05 -1.20
CA LEU A 162 -5.26 4.40 0.08
C LEU A 162 -4.33 3.22 0.36
N THR A 163 -4.13 2.37 -0.65
CA THR A 163 -3.32 1.16 -0.55
C THR A 163 -1.87 1.52 -0.21
N LYS A 164 -1.26 2.48 -0.93
CA LYS A 164 0.12 2.90 -0.68
C LYS A 164 0.31 3.58 0.68
N LEU A 165 -0.61 4.46 1.08
CA LEU A 165 -0.56 5.12 2.39
C LEU A 165 -0.69 4.10 3.52
N THR A 166 -1.56 3.10 3.36
CA THR A 166 -1.71 1.99 4.31
C THR A 166 -0.40 1.20 4.41
N GLU A 167 0.15 0.73 3.29
CA GLU A 167 1.43 0.00 3.28
C GLU A 167 2.59 0.79 3.91
N THR A 168 2.59 2.12 3.76
CA THR A 168 3.61 2.99 4.37
C THR A 168 3.52 2.98 5.90
N LEU A 169 2.30 3.05 6.45
CA LEU A 169 2.07 2.89 7.89
C LEU A 169 2.39 1.48 8.35
N GLU A 170 2.03 0.46 7.57
CA GLU A 170 2.33 -0.94 7.88
C GLU A 170 3.83 -1.19 7.96
N ARG A 171 4.61 -0.63 7.02
CA ARG A 171 6.07 -0.64 7.07
C ARG A 171 6.61 0.03 8.33
N ALA A 172 6.03 1.15 8.76
CA ALA A 172 6.42 1.81 10.01
C ALA A 172 6.10 0.96 11.25
N VAL A 173 4.96 0.26 11.25
CA VAL A 173 4.61 -0.71 12.32
C VAL A 173 5.68 -1.80 12.39
N ASN A 174 5.98 -2.44 11.25
CA ASN A 174 6.95 -3.53 11.19
C ASN A 174 8.34 -3.07 11.59
N GLY A 175 8.81 -1.91 11.09
CA GLY A 175 10.10 -1.33 11.49
C GLY A 175 10.19 -0.98 12.98
N THR A 176 9.05 -0.67 13.61
CA THR A 176 8.97 -0.43 15.06
C THR A 176 9.05 -1.74 15.85
N LEU A 177 8.42 -2.81 15.36
CA LEU A 177 8.32 -4.11 16.01
C LEU A 177 9.52 -5.04 15.76
N ALA A 178 10.15 -4.97 14.58
CA ALA A 178 11.19 -5.89 14.14
C ALA A 178 12.37 -6.00 15.13
N PRO A 179 12.87 -4.90 15.74
CA PRO A 179 13.96 -5.00 16.73
C PRO A 179 13.65 -5.89 17.94
N LEU A 180 12.37 -5.98 18.33
CA LEU A 180 11.92 -6.86 19.42
C LEU A 180 11.93 -8.33 18.99
N ALA A 181 11.52 -8.62 17.75
CA ALA A 181 11.51 -9.97 17.19
C ALA A 181 12.91 -10.45 16.79
N GLU A 182 13.82 -9.50 16.52
CA GLU A 182 15.25 -9.73 16.29
C GLU A 182 16.06 -9.83 17.59
N GLU A 183 15.42 -9.63 18.74
CA GLU A 183 16.05 -9.64 20.06
C GLU A 183 17.20 -8.62 20.20
N THR A 184 17.22 -7.58 19.36
CA THR A 184 18.16 -6.44 19.48
C THR A 184 17.70 -5.44 20.54
N VAL A 185 16.42 -5.51 20.94
CA VAL A 185 15.83 -4.79 22.07
C VAL A 185 15.19 -5.81 23.01
N ASP A 186 15.43 -5.68 24.32
CA ASP A 186 14.79 -6.55 25.33
C ASP A 186 13.28 -6.38 25.28
N VAL A 187 12.58 -7.48 24.97
CA VAL A 187 11.11 -7.54 24.84
C VAL A 187 10.35 -7.16 26.11
N CYS A 188 11.01 -7.18 27.28
CA CYS A 188 10.44 -6.74 28.56
C CYS A 188 10.91 -5.34 29.00
N GLY A 189 11.81 -4.69 28.25
CA GLY A 189 12.40 -3.40 28.61
C GLY A 189 11.50 -2.19 28.36
N ALA A 190 11.88 -1.03 28.90
CA ALA A 190 11.15 0.23 28.70
C ALA A 190 11.09 0.66 27.22
N GLU A 191 12.15 0.39 26.46
CA GLU A 191 12.18 0.63 25.02
C GLU A 191 11.14 -0.22 24.26
N ALA A 192 10.91 -1.46 24.71
CA ALA A 192 9.85 -2.31 24.13
C ALA A 192 8.47 -1.72 24.37
N VAL A 193 8.21 -1.21 25.58
CA VAL A 193 6.95 -0.53 25.90
C VAL A 193 6.71 0.66 24.96
N HIS A 194 7.73 1.49 24.76
CA HIS A 194 7.66 2.63 23.84
C HIS A 194 7.32 2.19 22.41
N ARG A 195 8.08 1.23 21.86
CA ARG A 195 7.87 0.70 20.50
C ARG A 195 6.49 0.07 20.32
N LEU A 196 6.05 -0.73 21.27
CA LEU A 196 4.72 -1.34 21.24
C LEU A 196 3.62 -0.27 21.31
N GLY A 197 3.80 0.77 22.12
CA GLY A 197 2.88 1.91 22.16
C GLY A 197 2.78 2.63 20.80
N VAL A 198 3.91 2.94 20.18
CA VAL A 198 3.96 3.57 18.84
C VAL A 198 3.33 2.66 17.78
N ALA A 199 3.62 1.36 17.79
CA ALA A 199 3.05 0.39 16.87
C ALA A 199 1.52 0.31 16.99
N ALA A 200 0.97 0.37 18.21
CA ALA A 200 -0.47 0.40 18.43
C ALA A 200 -1.12 1.67 17.83
N GLU A 201 -0.48 2.82 17.95
CA GLU A 201 -0.96 4.08 17.35
C GLU A 201 -0.91 4.10 15.83
N LEU A 202 0.15 3.54 15.24
CA LEU A 202 0.26 3.37 13.79
C LEU A 202 -0.84 2.44 13.25
N LEU A 203 -1.16 1.35 13.95
CA LEU A 203 -2.28 0.46 13.61
C LEU A 203 -3.63 1.18 13.72
N ASP A 204 -3.84 1.99 14.76
CA ASP A 204 -5.04 2.81 14.86
C ASP A 204 -5.11 3.89 13.77
N ALA A 205 -3.97 4.42 13.29
CA ALA A 205 -3.92 5.32 12.14
C ALA A 205 -4.35 4.62 10.84
N ILE A 206 -3.87 3.40 10.58
CA ILE A 206 -4.32 2.58 9.44
C ILE A 206 -5.83 2.36 9.51
N ARG A 207 -6.35 2.02 10.70
CA ARG A 207 -7.78 1.81 10.91
C ARG A 207 -8.58 3.08 10.59
N ARG A 208 -8.14 4.25 11.07
CA ARG A 208 -8.78 5.54 10.80
C ARG A 208 -8.75 5.88 9.31
N LEU A 209 -7.61 5.66 8.64
CA LEU A 209 -7.46 5.90 7.21
C LEU A 209 -8.45 5.06 6.39
N ASN A 210 -8.51 3.75 6.65
CA ASN A 210 -9.43 2.83 5.99
C ASN A 210 -10.91 3.16 6.29
N ALA A 211 -11.23 3.53 7.53
CA ALA A 211 -12.59 3.93 7.91
C ALA A 211 -13.00 5.25 7.25
N ALA A 212 -12.10 6.23 7.18
CA ALA A 212 -12.34 7.51 6.51
C ALA A 212 -12.60 7.31 5.02
N PHE A 213 -11.81 6.47 4.35
CA PHE A 213 -12.05 6.10 2.95
C PHE A 213 -13.42 5.43 2.77
N ALA A 214 -13.78 4.50 3.65
CA ALA A 214 -15.08 3.85 3.61
C ALA A 214 -16.26 4.79 3.90
N ALA A 215 -16.03 5.92 4.56
CA ALA A 215 -17.07 6.91 4.84
C ALA A 215 -17.31 7.87 3.66
N LEU A 216 -16.41 7.92 2.67
CA LEU A 216 -16.58 8.78 1.51
C LEU A 216 -17.84 8.43 0.70
N PRO A 217 -18.57 9.44 0.20
CA PRO A 217 -19.67 9.21 -0.71
C PRO A 217 -19.16 8.62 -2.04
N PRO A 218 -20.00 7.89 -2.80
CA PRO A 218 -19.57 7.24 -4.05
C PRO A 218 -18.96 8.18 -5.10
N ALA A 219 -19.31 9.47 -5.09
CA ALA A 219 -18.75 10.47 -6.02
C ALA A 219 -17.29 10.85 -5.69
N ASP A 220 -16.89 10.71 -4.43
CA ASP A 220 -15.56 11.10 -3.93
C ASP A 220 -14.67 9.91 -3.57
N GLY A 221 -15.26 8.73 -3.38
CA GLY A 221 -14.59 7.49 -3.05
C GLY A 221 -14.58 6.46 -4.18
N LEU A 222 -14.55 5.19 -3.81
CA LEU A 222 -14.63 4.06 -4.73
C LEU A 222 -16.09 3.62 -4.94
N ARG A 223 -16.55 3.51 -6.18
CA ARG A 223 -17.86 2.89 -6.49
C ARG A 223 -17.69 1.38 -6.54
N ALA A 224 -18.57 0.64 -5.85
CA ALA A 224 -18.53 -0.83 -5.84
C ALA A 224 -18.67 -1.43 -7.26
N GLY A 225 -19.58 -0.88 -8.08
CA GLY A 225 -19.74 -1.31 -9.48
C GLY A 225 -18.47 -1.07 -10.30
N HIS A 226 -17.81 0.09 -10.15
CA HIS A 226 -16.55 0.35 -10.83
C HIS A 226 -15.44 -0.61 -10.37
N PHE A 227 -15.31 -0.83 -9.06
CA PHE A 227 -14.36 -1.81 -8.52
C PHE A 227 -14.60 -3.20 -9.11
N MET A 228 -15.86 -3.65 -9.13
CA MET A 228 -16.25 -5.00 -9.51
C MET A 228 -16.17 -5.26 -11.02
N ASP A 229 -16.66 -4.32 -11.82
CA ASP A 229 -16.88 -4.53 -13.26
C ASP A 229 -15.75 -3.95 -14.13
N VAL A 230 -14.92 -3.08 -13.56
CA VAL A 230 -13.88 -2.36 -14.30
C VAL A 230 -12.51 -2.62 -13.69
N PHE A 231 -12.22 -2.04 -12.54
CA PHE A 231 -10.85 -1.97 -12.02
C PHE A 231 -10.26 -3.35 -11.72
N ARG A 232 -10.96 -4.18 -10.93
CA ARG A 232 -10.45 -5.52 -10.59
C ARG A 232 -10.35 -6.47 -11.79
N GLN A 233 -11.06 -6.16 -12.88
CA GLN A 233 -11.11 -7.00 -14.07
C GLN A 233 -9.81 -6.95 -14.89
N PHE A 234 -8.88 -6.05 -14.54
CA PHE A 234 -7.52 -6.04 -15.08
C PHE A 234 -6.57 -7.00 -14.36
N ALA A 235 -6.92 -7.50 -13.17
CA ALA A 235 -6.10 -8.44 -12.41
C ALA A 235 -6.32 -9.90 -12.87
N VAL A 236 -6.13 -10.14 -14.16
CA VAL A 236 -6.26 -11.46 -14.79
C VAL A 236 -4.93 -12.24 -14.77
N HIS A 237 -5.01 -13.54 -15.00
CA HIS A 237 -3.82 -14.38 -15.25
C HIS A 237 -3.18 -14.02 -16.59
N TRP A 238 -1.85 -13.91 -16.64
CA TRP A 238 -1.07 -13.83 -17.88
C TRP A 238 -0.60 -15.22 -18.32
N ARG A 239 -0.35 -16.10 -17.36
CA ARG A 239 0.00 -17.51 -17.57
C ARG A 239 -0.77 -18.39 -16.59
N PRO A 240 -1.04 -19.65 -16.93
CA PRO A 240 -1.59 -20.60 -15.95
C PRO A 240 -0.70 -20.69 -14.70
N GLY A 241 -1.29 -20.52 -13.52
CA GLY A 241 -0.60 -20.65 -12.24
C GLY A 241 0.17 -19.41 -11.76
N ASP A 242 0.16 -18.30 -12.50
CA ASP A 242 0.67 -17.03 -11.99
C ASP A 242 -0.25 -16.43 -10.91
N VAL A 243 0.22 -15.37 -10.23
CA VAL A 243 -0.54 -14.67 -9.18
C VAL A 243 -0.73 -13.20 -9.59
N PRO A 244 -1.96 -12.78 -9.93
CA PRO A 244 -2.24 -11.38 -10.29
C PRO A 244 -2.06 -10.39 -9.13
N PRO A 245 -1.86 -9.08 -9.43
CA PRO A 245 -1.82 -8.05 -8.41
C PRO A 245 -3.01 -8.14 -7.44
N SER A 246 -2.71 -8.01 -6.16
CA SER A 246 -3.70 -8.13 -5.09
C SER A 246 -3.21 -7.43 -3.84
N GLY A 247 -4.12 -6.84 -3.05
CA GLY A 247 -3.78 -6.36 -1.71
C GLY A 247 -3.33 -7.50 -0.78
N ALA A 248 -3.66 -8.75 -1.09
CA ALA A 248 -3.13 -9.92 -0.37
C ALA A 248 -1.62 -10.16 -0.61
N LEU A 249 -1.02 -9.48 -1.59
CA LEU A 249 0.42 -9.48 -1.87
C LEU A 249 1.17 -8.34 -1.14
N ASP A 250 0.50 -7.59 -0.26
CA ASP A 250 1.17 -6.61 0.59
C ASP A 250 2.16 -7.34 1.54
N PRO A 251 3.48 -7.18 1.34
CA PRO A 251 4.46 -7.90 2.13
C PRO A 251 4.50 -7.39 3.58
N GLU A 252 4.07 -6.16 3.86
CA GLU A 252 4.04 -5.60 5.21
C GLU A 252 2.90 -6.20 6.04
N ALA A 253 1.75 -6.46 5.42
CA ALA A 253 0.63 -7.15 6.07
C ALA A 253 0.99 -8.60 6.44
N LEU A 254 1.68 -9.31 5.54
CA LEU A 254 2.12 -10.69 5.76
C LEU A 254 3.20 -10.76 6.84
N GLU A 255 4.19 -9.88 6.77
CA GLU A 255 5.26 -9.79 7.77
C GLU A 255 4.71 -9.50 9.16
N ARG A 256 3.74 -8.58 9.27
CA ARG A 256 3.11 -8.24 10.54
C ARG A 256 2.39 -9.41 11.18
N ASP A 257 1.68 -10.20 10.38
CA ASP A 257 1.04 -11.43 10.88
C ASP A 257 2.08 -12.37 11.47
N LEU A 258 3.22 -12.57 10.80
CA LEU A 258 4.30 -13.43 11.28
C LEU A 258 4.94 -12.88 12.56
N LEU A 259 5.28 -11.58 12.60
CA LEU A 259 5.82 -10.90 13.78
C LEU A 259 4.89 -11.04 15.00
N LEU A 260 3.58 -10.99 14.78
CA LEU A 260 2.57 -11.11 15.83
C LEU A 260 2.13 -12.55 16.13
N GLY A 261 2.79 -13.55 15.52
CA GLY A 261 2.52 -14.97 15.76
C GLY A 261 1.18 -15.47 15.20
N VAL A 262 0.65 -14.82 14.16
CA VAL A 262 -0.58 -15.23 13.47
C VAL A 262 -0.25 -16.31 12.44
N ASP A 263 -0.39 -17.58 12.84
CA ASP A 263 -0.13 -18.73 11.96
C ASP A 263 -1.21 -19.82 12.08
N PRO A 264 -2.42 -19.61 11.55
CA PRO A 264 -3.42 -20.67 11.54
C PRO A 264 -3.02 -21.81 10.61
N PRO A 265 -3.61 -23.02 10.80
CA PRO A 265 -3.27 -24.18 9.97
C PRO A 265 -3.35 -23.88 8.47
N GLY A 266 -2.22 -24.06 7.78
CA GLY A 266 -2.09 -23.83 6.34
C GLY A 266 -1.75 -22.39 5.92
N TYR A 267 -1.51 -21.46 6.85
CA TYR A 267 -1.21 -20.06 6.52
C TYR A 267 0.15 -19.89 5.84
N ARG A 268 1.22 -20.51 6.36
CA ARG A 268 2.52 -20.56 5.66
C ARG A 268 2.43 -21.12 4.25
N ARG A 269 1.62 -22.17 4.04
CA ARG A 269 1.35 -22.72 2.69
C ARG A 269 0.59 -21.71 1.81
N HIS A 270 -0.30 -20.92 2.39
CA HIS A 270 -0.94 -19.82 1.66
C HIS A 270 0.08 -18.75 1.25
N ILE A 271 0.93 -18.28 2.16
CA ILE A 271 2.02 -17.32 1.88
C ILE A 271 2.95 -17.87 0.78
N ALA A 272 3.36 -19.14 0.85
CA ALA A 272 4.20 -19.76 -0.18
C ALA A 272 3.56 -19.77 -1.58
N ARG A 273 2.22 -19.88 -1.68
CA ARG A 273 1.50 -19.77 -2.97
C ARG A 273 1.51 -18.36 -3.55
N LEU A 274 1.76 -17.34 -2.73
CA LEU A 274 1.83 -15.94 -3.17
C LEU A 274 3.18 -15.58 -3.79
N ARG A 275 4.24 -16.36 -3.48
CA ARG A 275 5.61 -16.13 -3.95
C ARG A 275 5.74 -15.73 -5.43
N PRO A 276 5.04 -16.36 -6.39
CA PRO A 276 5.17 -15.98 -7.80
C PRO A 276 4.73 -14.55 -8.14
N GLY A 277 3.97 -13.88 -7.26
CA GLY A 277 3.54 -12.50 -7.41
C GLY A 277 4.33 -11.48 -6.57
N MET A 278 5.38 -11.91 -5.87
CA MET A 278 6.19 -11.07 -4.97
C MET A 278 7.55 -10.73 -5.58
N LEU A 279 8.18 -9.65 -5.09
CA LEU A 279 9.59 -9.39 -5.41
C LEU A 279 10.48 -10.43 -4.74
N ALA A 280 11.63 -10.74 -5.36
CA ALA A 280 12.59 -11.70 -4.80
C ALA A 280 13.00 -11.33 -3.36
N GLY A 281 13.37 -10.07 -3.12
CA GLY A 281 13.78 -9.61 -1.78
C GLY A 281 12.66 -9.58 -0.73
N GLU A 282 11.39 -9.56 -1.14
CA GLU A 282 10.26 -9.65 -0.19
C GLU A 282 10.08 -11.07 0.31
N TRP A 283 10.22 -12.05 -0.58
CA TRP A 283 10.17 -13.44 -0.20
C TRP A 283 11.30 -13.79 0.77
N ASP A 284 12.52 -13.31 0.48
CA ASP A 284 13.67 -13.52 1.36
C ASP A 284 13.44 -12.90 2.75
N ARG A 285 12.89 -11.68 2.80
CA ARG A 285 12.51 -11.02 4.05
C ARG A 285 11.46 -11.81 4.82
N LEU A 286 10.38 -12.25 4.18
CA LEU A 286 9.36 -13.08 4.83
C LEU A 286 9.92 -14.41 5.32
N GLY A 287 10.86 -15.01 4.57
CA GLY A 287 11.58 -16.23 4.95
C GLY A 287 12.23 -16.10 6.33
N VAL A 288 12.99 -15.02 6.53
CA VAL A 288 13.68 -14.73 7.80
C VAL A 288 12.69 -14.61 8.96
N VAL A 289 11.53 -13.99 8.76
CA VAL A 289 10.52 -13.82 9.83
C VAL A 289 9.74 -15.11 10.09
N MET A 290 9.48 -15.94 9.07
CA MET A 290 8.79 -17.24 9.23
C MET A 290 9.58 -18.23 10.10
N ASP A 291 10.91 -18.09 10.16
CA ASP A 291 11.80 -18.99 10.90
C ASP A 291 11.98 -18.57 12.38
N ARG A 292 11.27 -17.54 12.83
CA ARG A 292 11.37 -17.01 14.20
C ARG A 292 10.06 -17.17 15.00
N PRO A 293 10.14 -17.25 16.34
CA PRO A 293 8.95 -17.15 17.18
C PRO A 293 8.30 -15.77 17.07
N GLY A 294 6.97 -15.71 17.20
CA GLY A 294 6.25 -14.44 17.24
C GLY A 294 6.46 -13.69 18.56
N LEU A 295 6.25 -12.37 18.56
CA LEU A 295 6.40 -11.51 19.75
C LEU A 295 5.64 -12.01 20.99
N PRO A 296 4.39 -12.51 20.90
CA PRO A 296 3.71 -13.03 22.08
C PRO A 296 4.43 -14.24 22.69
N GLU A 297 5.02 -15.10 21.86
CA GLU A 297 5.76 -16.27 22.31
C GLU A 297 7.08 -15.87 22.97
N LEU A 298 7.86 -14.98 22.33
CA LEU A 298 9.12 -14.46 22.87
C LEU A 298 8.91 -13.81 24.25
N LEU A 299 7.89 -12.95 24.37
CA LEU A 299 7.59 -12.26 25.61
C LEU A 299 7.18 -13.25 26.72
N LEU A 300 6.33 -14.23 26.42
CA LEU A 300 5.90 -15.24 27.41
C LEU A 300 7.05 -16.16 27.83
N ALA A 301 7.91 -16.55 26.89
CA ALA A 301 9.12 -17.35 27.17
C ALA A 301 10.09 -16.59 28.10
N ARG A 302 10.18 -15.27 27.94
CA ARG A 302 10.98 -14.38 28.79
C ARG A 302 10.40 -14.19 30.18
N LEU A 303 9.07 -14.04 30.30
CA LEU A 303 8.39 -13.81 31.58
C LEU A 303 8.20 -15.06 32.43
N ARG A 304 7.99 -16.22 31.79
CA ARG A 304 7.68 -17.50 32.47
C ARG A 304 6.62 -17.34 33.56
N PRO A 305 5.39 -16.91 33.21
CA PRO A 305 4.34 -16.70 34.20
C PRO A 305 4.07 -17.97 35.00
N ALA A 306 3.76 -17.82 36.28
CA ALA A 306 3.39 -18.94 37.14
C ALA A 306 2.01 -19.48 36.73
N GLY A 307 1.98 -20.44 35.81
CA GLY A 307 0.76 -21.04 35.27
C GLY A 307 0.19 -20.33 34.03
N ASP A 308 -0.95 -20.81 33.54
CA ASP A 308 -1.61 -20.25 32.36
C ASP A 308 -2.20 -18.86 32.69
N LEU A 309 -1.98 -17.88 31.80
CA LEU A 309 -2.59 -16.57 31.89
C LEU A 309 -4.12 -16.64 31.97
N ALA A 310 -4.74 -17.64 31.34
CA ALA A 310 -6.19 -17.85 31.39
C ALA A 310 -6.69 -18.13 32.82
N GLU A 311 -5.89 -18.80 33.64
CA GLU A 311 -6.23 -19.20 35.01
C GLU A 311 -5.97 -18.09 36.04
N GLN A 312 -5.15 -17.10 35.69
CA GLN A 312 -4.85 -15.95 36.55
C GLN A 312 -6.11 -15.14 36.90
N SER A 313 -6.21 -14.68 38.14
CA SER A 313 -7.26 -13.74 38.55
C SER A 313 -6.99 -12.34 37.98
N PRO A 314 -7.99 -11.45 37.86
CA PRO A 314 -7.75 -10.07 37.44
C PRO A 314 -6.70 -9.33 38.31
N ALA A 315 -6.63 -9.61 39.60
CA ALA A 315 -5.59 -9.06 40.47
C ALA A 315 -4.20 -9.62 40.11
N GLY A 316 -4.09 -10.94 39.88
CA GLY A 316 -2.85 -11.58 39.44
C GLY A 316 -2.35 -11.03 38.09
N LEU A 317 -3.27 -10.79 37.15
CA LEU A 317 -2.94 -10.15 35.88
C LEU A 317 -2.39 -8.72 36.06
N ARG A 318 -2.98 -7.92 36.97
CA ARG A 318 -2.46 -6.56 37.27
C ARG A 318 -1.06 -6.61 37.88
N VAL A 319 -0.80 -7.55 38.79
CA VAL A 319 0.54 -7.75 39.35
C VAL A 319 1.53 -8.12 38.25
N LEU A 320 1.16 -9.04 37.35
CA LEU A 320 2.01 -9.44 36.24
C LEU A 320 2.31 -8.26 35.30
N LEU A 321 1.32 -7.44 34.98
CA LEU A 321 1.49 -6.22 34.17
C LEU A 321 2.37 -5.18 34.88
N GLY A 322 2.25 -5.02 36.20
CA GLY A 322 3.12 -4.14 36.97
C GLY A 322 4.59 -4.57 36.93
N SER A 323 4.85 -5.88 36.87
CA SER A 323 6.20 -6.44 36.73
C SER A 323 6.72 -6.43 35.29
N CYS A 324 5.83 -6.43 34.29
CA CYS A 324 6.20 -6.30 32.87
C CYS A 324 5.13 -5.50 32.09
N PRO A 325 5.29 -4.17 31.99
CA PRO A 325 4.37 -3.32 31.25
C PRO A 325 4.27 -3.66 29.75
N ALA A 326 5.34 -4.22 29.17
CA ALA A 326 5.39 -4.63 27.76
C ALA A 326 4.32 -5.68 27.41
N LEU A 327 3.92 -6.52 28.38
CA LEU A 327 2.83 -7.48 28.22
C LEU A 327 1.50 -6.78 27.88
N GLY A 328 1.21 -5.67 28.58
CA GLY A 328 0.02 -4.85 28.34
C GLY A 328 0.11 -4.10 27.01
N ALA A 329 1.27 -3.51 26.71
CA ALA A 329 1.50 -2.81 25.45
C ALA A 329 1.35 -3.76 24.23
N LEU A 330 1.91 -4.97 24.30
CA LEU A 330 1.79 -5.96 23.23
C LEU A 330 0.34 -6.42 23.03
N TYR A 331 -0.42 -6.59 24.11
CA TYR A 331 -1.86 -6.86 24.01
C TYR A 331 -2.61 -5.74 23.26
N LEU A 332 -2.25 -4.47 23.50
CA LEU A 332 -2.86 -3.34 22.80
C LEU A 332 -2.51 -3.33 21.31
N VAL A 333 -1.27 -3.71 20.93
CA VAL A 333 -0.87 -3.92 19.52
C VAL A 333 -1.72 -5.03 18.87
N LEU A 334 -1.82 -6.20 19.50
CA LEU A 334 -2.61 -7.33 18.98
C LEU A 334 -4.08 -6.94 18.80
N ARG A 335 -4.65 -6.21 19.75
CA ARG A 335 -6.01 -5.68 19.67
C ARG A 335 -6.16 -4.67 18.52
N ALA A 336 -5.20 -3.77 18.34
CA ALA A 336 -5.21 -2.80 17.25
C ALA A 336 -5.11 -3.50 15.88
N HIS A 337 -4.25 -4.51 15.76
CA HIS A 337 -4.12 -5.33 14.55
C HIS A 337 -5.42 -6.06 14.18
N ALA A 338 -6.09 -6.66 15.18
CA ALA A 338 -7.40 -7.29 14.98
C ALA A 338 -8.46 -6.28 14.49
N ARG A 339 -8.43 -5.03 14.98
CA ARG A 339 -9.33 -3.95 14.52
C ARG A 339 -9.01 -3.51 13.09
N VAL A 340 -7.74 -3.39 12.72
CA VAL A 340 -7.32 -3.13 11.33
C VAL A 340 -7.87 -4.21 10.40
N SER A 341 -7.70 -5.49 10.76
CA SER A 341 -8.25 -6.61 9.99
C SER A 341 -9.76 -6.53 9.84
N SER A 342 -10.47 -6.11 10.89
CA SER A 342 -11.93 -5.96 10.87
C SER A 342 -12.37 -4.82 9.93
N THR A 343 -11.63 -3.71 9.91
CA THR A 343 -11.88 -2.60 8.98
C THR A 343 -11.57 -3.00 7.54
N HIS A 344 -10.50 -3.77 7.29
CA HIS A 344 -10.22 -4.32 5.95
C HIS A 344 -11.33 -5.28 5.49
N LEU A 345 -11.80 -6.17 6.37
CA LEU A 345 -12.96 -7.04 6.06
C LEU A 345 -14.21 -6.21 5.74
N MET A 346 -14.46 -5.13 6.48
CA MET A 346 -15.57 -4.20 6.18
C MET A 346 -15.43 -3.59 4.78
N LEU A 347 -14.24 -3.13 4.38
CA LEU A 347 -13.99 -2.62 3.02
C LEU A 347 -14.26 -3.68 1.96
N ALA A 348 -13.74 -4.90 2.15
CA ALA A 348 -13.96 -6.02 1.23
C ALA A 348 -15.46 -6.37 1.12
N LYS A 349 -16.20 -6.35 2.24
CA LYS A 349 -17.66 -6.54 2.23
C LYS A 349 -18.37 -5.43 1.49
N LYS A 350 -18.01 -4.16 1.73
CA LYS A 350 -18.65 -2.99 1.12
C LYS A 350 -18.48 -2.96 -0.41
N TYR A 351 -17.27 -3.23 -0.89
CA TYR A 351 -16.91 -3.02 -2.30
C TYR A 351 -16.91 -4.29 -3.16
N LEU A 352 -16.93 -5.48 -2.55
CA LEU A 352 -16.88 -6.75 -3.29
C LEU A 352 -17.96 -7.73 -2.85
N PHE A 353 -17.93 -8.21 -1.60
CA PHE A 353 -18.72 -9.38 -1.23
C PHE A 353 -20.22 -9.08 -1.10
N THR A 354 -20.62 -8.00 -0.43
CA THR A 354 -22.06 -7.66 -0.29
C THR A 354 -22.71 -7.38 -1.64
N PRO A 355 -22.15 -6.50 -2.50
CA PRO A 355 -22.74 -6.26 -3.81
C PRO A 355 -22.79 -7.52 -4.68
N GLN A 356 -21.79 -8.42 -4.60
CA GLN A 356 -21.84 -9.69 -5.33
C GLN A 356 -22.93 -10.63 -4.80
N ARG A 357 -23.13 -10.73 -3.49
CA ARG A 357 -24.23 -11.52 -2.92
C ARG A 357 -25.60 -10.99 -3.39
N ASP A 358 -25.75 -9.68 -3.50
CA ASP A 358 -26.99 -9.08 -3.99
C ASP A 358 -27.22 -9.39 -5.48
N ARG A 359 -26.17 -9.37 -6.30
CA ARG A 359 -26.22 -9.84 -7.69
C ARG A 359 -26.56 -11.32 -7.82
N ASP A 360 -26.00 -12.16 -6.95
CA ASP A 360 -26.29 -13.60 -6.92
C ASP A 360 -27.76 -13.85 -6.58
N ARG A 361 -28.32 -13.14 -5.58
CA ARG A 361 -29.75 -13.21 -5.23
C ARG A 361 -30.67 -12.71 -6.34
N ALA A 362 -30.22 -11.70 -7.09
CA ALA A 362 -30.95 -11.16 -8.25
C ALA A 362 -30.80 -12.01 -9.52
N GLY A 363 -30.03 -13.12 -9.48
CA GLY A 363 -29.80 -13.99 -10.64
C GLY A 363 -28.83 -13.43 -11.70
N VAL A 364 -28.12 -12.32 -11.40
CA VAL A 364 -27.17 -11.68 -12.33
C VAL A 364 -25.82 -12.41 -12.34
N GLY A 365 -25.34 -12.85 -11.18
CA GLY A 365 -24.08 -13.59 -11.06
C GLY A 365 -22.81 -12.75 -11.34
N ASP A 366 -21.76 -13.42 -11.86
CA ASP A 366 -20.49 -12.79 -12.22
C ASP A 366 -20.55 -12.30 -13.68
N THR A 367 -20.27 -11.01 -13.90
CA THR A 367 -20.35 -10.35 -15.21
C THR A 367 -18.98 -10.15 -15.88
N GLY A 368 -17.89 -10.41 -15.16
CA GLY A 368 -16.52 -10.10 -15.59
C GLY A 368 -15.64 -11.32 -15.93
N VAL A 369 -14.37 -11.03 -16.21
CA VAL A 369 -13.31 -12.02 -16.43
C VAL A 369 -12.85 -12.66 -15.12
N VAL A 370 -12.64 -11.82 -14.10
CA VAL A 370 -12.23 -12.20 -12.74
C VAL A 370 -13.49 -12.39 -11.90
N SER A 371 -13.63 -13.54 -11.22
CA SER A 371 -14.81 -13.84 -10.39
C SER A 371 -14.90 -12.91 -9.18
N ASN A 372 -16.05 -12.27 -8.93
CA ASN A 372 -16.27 -11.39 -7.77
C ASN A 372 -16.52 -12.15 -6.46
N ARG A 373 -16.60 -13.49 -6.48
CA ARG A 373 -16.86 -14.30 -5.29
C ARG A 373 -15.62 -14.54 -4.44
N ARG A 374 -14.43 -14.26 -5.00
CA ARG A 374 -13.13 -14.46 -4.36
C ARG A 374 -12.20 -13.30 -4.69
N GLY A 375 -11.25 -13.04 -3.82
CA GLY A 375 -10.08 -12.23 -4.16
C GLY A 375 -9.26 -12.89 -5.27
N THR A 376 -8.38 -12.12 -5.92
CA THR A 376 -7.53 -12.58 -7.03
C THR A 376 -6.54 -13.68 -6.60
N THR A 377 -6.26 -13.81 -5.30
CA THR A 377 -5.45 -14.88 -4.71
C THR A 377 -6.26 -16.09 -4.23
N GLY A 378 -7.57 -16.10 -4.49
CA GLY A 378 -8.48 -17.21 -4.20
C GLY A 378 -9.11 -17.21 -2.80
N MET A 379 -8.81 -16.22 -1.94
CA MET A 379 -9.49 -16.08 -0.65
C MET A 379 -10.95 -15.61 -0.83
N ASP A 380 -11.90 -16.34 -0.27
CA ASP A 380 -13.31 -15.94 -0.21
C ASP A 380 -13.63 -15.16 1.07
N GLU A 381 -14.88 -14.70 1.18
CA GLU A 381 -15.35 -13.95 2.36
C GLU A 381 -15.16 -14.75 3.65
N THR A 382 -15.50 -16.04 3.65
CA THR A 382 -15.38 -16.93 4.81
C THR A 382 -13.93 -17.07 5.28
N ALA A 383 -12.99 -17.20 4.35
CA ALA A 383 -11.57 -17.25 4.64
C ALA A 383 -11.10 -15.93 5.29
N LEU A 384 -11.54 -14.79 4.78
CA LEU A 384 -11.19 -13.48 5.33
C LEU A 384 -11.81 -13.23 6.71
N GLU A 385 -13.06 -13.67 6.93
CA GLU A 385 -13.71 -13.66 8.24
C GLU A 385 -12.99 -14.56 9.25
N ARG A 386 -12.57 -15.75 8.82
CA ARG A 386 -11.78 -16.66 9.65
C ARG A 386 -10.45 -16.04 10.04
N LEU A 387 -9.70 -15.47 9.09
CA LEU A 387 -8.43 -14.79 9.36
C LEU A 387 -8.61 -13.62 10.33
N THR A 388 -9.66 -12.80 10.13
CA THR A 388 -10.00 -11.69 11.03
C THR A 388 -10.28 -12.17 12.46
N ARG A 389 -11.02 -13.27 12.62
CA ARG A 389 -11.26 -13.87 13.94
C ARG A 389 -9.99 -14.42 14.58
N ILE A 390 -9.10 -15.05 13.81
CA ILE A 390 -7.85 -15.62 14.33
C ILE A 390 -6.89 -14.53 14.81
N ARG A 391 -6.80 -13.39 14.12
CA ARG A 391 -6.01 -12.24 14.58
C ARG A 391 -6.45 -11.71 15.96
N GLY A 392 -7.70 -11.97 16.36
CA GLY A 392 -8.20 -11.68 17.71
C GLY A 392 -8.05 -12.81 18.73
N ARG A 393 -7.41 -13.94 18.35
CA ARG A 393 -7.18 -15.11 19.20
C ARG A 393 -5.68 -15.31 19.37
N HIS A 394 -5.14 -14.83 20.48
CA HIS A 394 -3.71 -14.89 20.77
C HIS A 394 -3.47 -15.31 22.24
N PRO A 395 -2.26 -15.76 22.61
CA PRO A 395 -1.95 -16.18 23.98
C PRO A 395 -2.29 -15.13 25.06
N LEU A 396 -2.21 -13.84 24.71
CA LEU A 396 -2.51 -12.74 25.63
C LEU A 396 -4.01 -12.44 25.82
N THR A 397 -4.92 -13.26 25.28
CA THR A 397 -6.38 -12.99 25.29
C THR A 397 -6.94 -12.84 26.71
N ALA A 398 -6.31 -13.45 27.71
CA ALA A 398 -6.75 -13.38 29.11
C ALA A 398 -6.78 -11.94 29.67
N LEU A 399 -5.95 -11.04 29.11
CA LEU A 399 -5.88 -9.63 29.50
C LEU A 399 -7.14 -8.83 29.14
N ARG A 400 -8.00 -9.35 28.25
CA ARG A 400 -9.32 -8.75 27.96
C ARG A 400 -10.23 -8.60 29.17
N ARG A 401 -9.94 -9.32 30.26
CA ARG A 401 -10.67 -9.26 31.54
C ARG A 401 -10.41 -7.97 32.31
N LEU A 402 -9.37 -7.22 31.93
CA LEU A 402 -9.06 -5.92 32.51
C LEU A 402 -9.68 -4.80 31.67
N PRO A 403 -10.12 -3.69 32.30
CA PRO A 403 -10.53 -2.49 31.59
C PRO A 403 -9.43 -1.98 30.65
N THR A 404 -9.83 -1.36 29.54
CA THR A 404 -8.86 -0.80 28.58
C THR A 404 -8.03 0.32 29.20
N ALA A 405 -8.65 1.19 30.00
CA ALA A 405 -7.94 2.25 30.70
C ALA A 405 -6.89 1.69 31.68
N ASP A 406 -7.22 0.63 32.42
CA ASP A 406 -6.27 -0.07 33.29
C ASP A 406 -5.07 -0.59 32.49
N LEU A 407 -5.31 -1.24 31.34
CA LEU A 407 -4.23 -1.75 30.49
C LEU A 407 -3.34 -0.64 29.94
N GLU A 408 -3.93 0.48 29.52
CA GLU A 408 -3.20 1.62 28.96
C GLU A 408 -2.34 2.31 30.03
N SER A 409 -2.88 2.50 31.23
CA SER A 409 -2.18 3.08 32.37
C SER A 409 -1.07 2.16 32.90
N LEU A 410 -1.35 0.87 33.10
CA LEU A 410 -0.35 -0.10 33.59
C LEU A 410 0.77 -0.34 32.56
N ALA A 411 0.46 -0.23 31.27
CA ALA A 411 1.46 -0.29 30.21
C ALA A 411 2.20 1.05 30.02
N GLY A 412 1.75 2.15 30.62
CA GLY A 412 2.34 3.49 30.45
C GLY A 412 2.20 4.07 29.03
N VAL A 413 1.21 3.61 28.25
CA VAL A 413 1.02 4.05 26.85
C VAL A 413 0.03 5.22 26.72
N ASP A 414 -0.74 5.51 27.76
CA ASP A 414 -1.61 6.68 27.86
C ASP A 414 -0.83 8.00 27.72
N VAL A 415 0.35 8.08 28.36
CA VAL A 415 1.26 9.23 28.25
C VAL A 415 1.76 9.41 26.81
N LEU A 416 2.07 8.31 26.11
CA LEU A 416 2.54 8.35 24.71
C LEU A 416 1.46 8.91 23.77
N ARG A 417 0.19 8.54 24.00
CA ARG A 417 -0.95 8.92 23.16
C ARG A 417 -1.40 10.36 23.34
N ALA A 418 -1.17 10.93 24.51
CA ALA A 418 -1.60 12.30 24.81
C ALA A 418 -0.84 13.36 24.00
N HIS A 419 0.38 13.06 23.55
CA HIS A 419 1.31 14.07 23.03
C HIS A 419 1.54 13.99 21.52
N LEU A 420 1.45 12.81 20.90
CA LEU A 420 1.81 12.60 19.50
C LEU A 420 0.77 11.74 18.77
N ARG A 421 0.62 11.99 17.47
CA ARG A 421 -0.23 11.18 16.59
C ARG A 421 0.57 10.66 15.41
N ALA A 422 0.29 9.41 15.04
CA ALA A 422 0.79 8.82 13.82
C ALA A 422 0.01 9.34 12.61
N GLU A 423 0.75 9.72 11.57
CA GLU A 423 0.20 10.11 10.27
C GLU A 423 1.01 9.52 9.12
N ALA A 424 0.36 9.35 7.96
CA ALA A 424 1.05 9.11 6.71
C ALA A 424 0.58 10.11 5.67
N ARG A 425 1.53 10.56 4.84
CA ARG A 425 1.32 11.58 3.81
C ARG A 425 2.21 11.30 2.61
N PHE A 426 1.84 11.89 1.48
CA PHE A 426 2.74 11.94 0.32
C PHE A 426 3.94 12.83 0.65
N ALA A 427 5.13 12.38 0.26
CA ALA A 427 6.34 13.19 0.38
C ALA A 427 6.20 14.44 -0.48
N VAL A 428 6.62 15.59 0.04
CA VAL A 428 6.68 16.81 -0.76
C VAL A 428 7.78 16.62 -1.81
N SER A 429 7.41 16.60 -3.09
CA SER A 429 8.39 16.52 -4.17
C SER A 429 9.30 17.74 -4.13
N SER A 430 10.61 17.53 -4.22
CA SER A 430 11.60 18.62 -4.37
C SER A 430 11.32 19.47 -5.63
N ALA A 431 10.63 18.93 -6.63
CA ALA A 431 10.18 19.70 -7.80
C ALA A 431 9.09 20.73 -7.46
N ALA A 432 8.32 20.53 -6.39
CA ALA A 432 7.32 21.51 -5.92
C ALA A 432 7.93 22.67 -5.13
N LEU A 433 9.19 22.54 -4.69
CA LEU A 433 9.96 23.60 -4.02
C LEU A 433 10.71 24.51 -5.02
N VAL A 434 10.85 24.08 -6.27
CA VAL A 434 11.30 24.95 -7.37
C VAL A 434 10.07 25.62 -7.98
N ARG A 435 9.52 26.61 -7.28
CA ARG A 435 8.71 27.61 -7.99
C ARG A 435 9.61 28.24 -9.06
N PRO A 436 9.15 28.45 -10.30
CA PRO A 436 9.87 29.36 -11.18
C PRO A 436 9.93 30.70 -10.45
N ARG A 437 11.13 31.26 -10.30
CA ARG A 437 11.27 32.70 -10.08
C ARG A 437 10.47 33.34 -11.21
N THR A 438 9.31 33.87 -10.90
CA THR A 438 8.59 34.75 -11.81
C THR A 438 9.54 35.89 -12.12
N SER A 439 9.79 36.10 -13.40
CA SER A 439 10.72 37.06 -13.98
C SER A 439 10.29 38.52 -13.80
N ASP A 440 9.66 38.86 -12.67
CA ASP A 440 9.20 40.22 -12.35
C ASP A 440 10.05 40.90 -11.25
N ASP A 441 11.06 40.22 -10.70
CA ASP A 441 11.99 40.81 -9.71
C ASP A 441 13.22 41.50 -10.33
N ASP A 442 13.40 41.47 -11.67
CA ASP A 442 14.53 42.12 -12.37
C ASP A 442 14.15 43.45 -13.06
N ALA A 443 13.07 44.11 -12.63
CA ALA A 443 12.68 45.42 -13.16
C ALA A 443 12.53 46.46 -12.04
N ARG A 444 13.61 46.72 -11.29
CA ARG A 444 13.78 47.91 -10.44
C ARG A 444 15.24 48.03 -9.98
N ASP A 445 16.13 48.24 -10.92
CA ASP A 445 17.44 48.86 -10.64
C ASP A 445 17.99 49.40 -11.97
N ASP A 446 17.62 50.62 -12.31
CA ASP A 446 18.60 51.65 -12.69
C ASP A 446 17.92 53.02 -12.83
N ASP A 447 18.73 54.06 -12.62
CA ASP A 447 18.46 55.47 -12.89
C ASP A 447 17.75 56.26 -11.78
N THR A 448 18.54 56.75 -10.81
CA THR A 448 18.84 58.19 -10.74
C THR A 448 20.06 58.49 -9.86
N ARG A 449 21.11 58.87 -10.59
CA ARG A 449 22.30 59.68 -10.31
C ARG A 449 22.31 60.61 -9.08
N ASP A 450 23.45 60.53 -8.40
CA ASP A 450 24.26 61.59 -7.79
C ASP A 450 23.75 63.04 -7.89
N VAL A 451 23.46 63.63 -6.73
CA VAL A 451 23.69 65.05 -6.44
C VAL A 451 24.20 65.17 -5.00
N ASP A 452 25.38 65.77 -4.85
CA ASP A 452 26.06 66.10 -3.60
C ASP A 452 25.23 66.96 -2.62
N PRO A 453 25.51 66.90 -1.31
CA PRO A 453 24.81 67.67 -0.29
C PRO A 453 25.43 69.06 -0.09
N PRO A 454 24.65 70.00 0.47
CA PRO A 454 25.25 70.94 1.40
C PRO A 454 24.56 70.94 2.78
N ASP A 455 25.42 71.11 3.77
CA ASP A 455 25.18 71.45 5.15
C ASP A 455 24.08 72.50 5.38
N GLY A 456 23.39 72.36 6.52
CA GLY A 456 22.88 73.55 7.23
C GLY A 456 21.60 73.34 8.04
N GLY A 457 21.75 73.38 9.36
CA GLY A 457 20.87 74.23 10.19
C GLY A 457 19.58 73.63 10.74
N ALA A 458 19.69 73.17 11.99
CA ALA A 458 18.90 73.55 13.18
C ALA A 458 17.39 73.92 13.09
N THR A 459 16.71 73.53 14.18
CA THR A 459 15.36 73.92 14.67
C THR A 459 14.21 73.17 14.01
N GLY A 460 13.16 72.69 14.66
CA GLY A 460 12.63 72.82 16.01
C GLY A 460 11.17 72.30 15.97
N ASP A 461 10.65 71.88 17.12
CA ASP A 461 9.22 71.75 17.46
C ASP A 461 8.30 70.71 16.80
N ARG A 462 8.00 69.68 17.61
CA ARG A 462 6.70 69.17 18.12
C ARG A 462 5.35 69.32 17.36
N PRO A 463 4.37 68.40 17.66
CA PRO A 463 3.16 68.06 16.89
C PRO A 463 1.91 68.85 17.35
N PRO A 464 0.69 68.76 16.73
CA PRO A 464 -0.28 67.63 16.85
C PRO A 464 -1.10 67.37 15.53
N GLY A 465 -1.71 66.22 15.23
CA GLY A 465 -2.94 65.64 15.83
C GLY A 465 -4.14 65.71 14.85
N GLN A 466 -4.90 64.61 14.76
CA GLN A 466 -6.26 64.43 14.16
C GLN A 466 -6.32 64.46 12.61
N GLN A 467 -6.96 63.53 11.89
CA GLN A 467 -8.04 62.55 12.15
C GLN A 467 -7.73 61.20 11.51
#